data_AF-A0A7L3WL26-F1
#
_entry.id   AF-A0A7L3WL26-F1
#
_cell.length_a   1.000
_cell.length_b   1.000
_cell.length_c   1.000
_cell.angle_alpha   90.00
_cell.angle_beta   90.00
_cell.angle_gamma   90.00
#
_symmetry.space_group_name_H-M   'P 1'
#
loop_
_entity.id
_entity.type
_entity.pdbx_description
1 polymer ?
#
loop_
_entity_poly.entity_id
_entity_poly.type
_entity_poly.pdbx_seq_one_letter_code
_entity_poly.pdbx_strand_id
1 'polypeptide(L)'
;VSDSGGSLTVHTFGAYFGLMVSRVLHQPHTDKRKEQRDGGQQQELFAMVGTISLWIFWPSFTSATTVGHNAEPWAVLNTYFSLAASTLATFVLSPVLSEESTPQMVQIQDATLAGAAVMGMAGEMLVTPFGALIAGLLAGLIPPLGFRFLSPTLCSRLKTQDTCGVHNIHGLPGILGSLLGTLVAALATADAYGGR
;
A
#
# COMPACT_ATOMS: atom_id res chain seq x y z
N VAL A 1 -17.68 12.11 -0.62
CA VAL A 1 -16.73 10.98 -0.61
C VAL A 1 -15.86 11.16 0.62
N SER A 2 -15.85 10.21 1.55
CA SER A 2 -14.91 10.21 2.68
C SER A 2 -13.67 9.44 2.24
N ASP A 3 -12.48 10.04 2.34
CA ASP A 3 -11.19 9.44 1.94
C ASP A 3 -10.05 10.10 2.72
N SER A 4 -10.20 10.26 4.03
CA SER A 4 -9.32 11.11 4.86
C SER A 4 -7.84 10.70 4.84
N GLY A 5 -7.56 9.41 4.68
CA GLY A 5 -6.21 8.88 4.50
C GLY A 5 -5.81 8.59 3.05
N GLY A 6 -6.65 8.95 2.07
CA GLY A 6 -6.24 9.08 0.67
C GLY A 6 -6.05 7.79 -0.12
N SER A 7 -6.79 6.71 0.16
CA SER A 7 -6.72 5.48 -0.67
C SER A 7 -7.01 5.80 -2.14
N LEU A 8 -8.00 6.65 -2.40
CA LEU A 8 -8.39 7.05 -3.76
C LEU A 8 -7.60 8.28 -4.22
N THR A 9 -7.69 9.36 -3.45
CA THR A 9 -7.22 10.70 -3.82
C THR A 9 -5.71 10.85 -3.81
N VAL A 10 -4.98 10.05 -3.01
CA VAL A 10 -3.52 10.10 -2.91
C VAL A 10 -2.90 8.88 -3.59
N HIS A 11 -3.22 7.68 -3.12
CA HIS A 11 -2.53 6.45 -3.53
C HIS A 11 -2.94 5.98 -4.92
N THR A 12 -4.23 5.80 -5.15
CA THR A 12 -4.74 5.39 -6.47
C THR A 12 -4.40 6.45 -7.51
N PHE A 13 -4.76 7.71 -7.25
CA PHE A 13 -4.46 8.82 -8.16
C PHE A 13 -2.97 8.93 -8.48
N GLY A 14 -2.11 9.03 -7.46
CA GLY A 14 -0.67 9.22 -7.63
C GLY A 14 -0.01 8.06 -8.38
N ALA A 15 -0.39 6.82 -8.08
CA ALA A 15 0.13 5.65 -8.76
C ALA A 15 -0.20 5.68 -10.26
N TYR A 16 -1.48 5.82 -10.62
CA TYR A 16 -1.89 5.76 -12.02
C TYR A 16 -1.49 7.00 -12.82
N PHE A 17 -1.44 8.16 -12.18
CA PHE A 17 -0.83 9.36 -12.78
C PHE A 17 0.64 9.10 -13.11
N GLY A 18 1.43 8.63 -12.14
CA GLY A 18 2.86 8.34 -12.34
C GLY A 18 3.12 7.26 -13.40
N LEU A 19 2.31 6.20 -13.42
CA LEU A 19 2.38 5.15 -14.44
C LEU A 19 2.09 5.70 -15.85
N MET A 20 1.08 6.58 -15.99
CA MET A 20 0.78 7.20 -17.28
C MET A 20 1.91 8.11 -17.74
N VAL A 21 2.49 8.92 -16.85
CA VAL A 21 3.66 9.74 -17.17
C VAL A 21 4.84 8.87 -17.59
N SER A 22 5.16 7.81 -16.83
CA SER A 22 6.22 6.85 -17.17
C SER A 22 5.99 6.19 -18.54
N ARG A 23 4.74 5.89 -18.86
CA ARG A 23 4.35 5.26 -20.12
C ARG A 23 4.49 6.19 -21.32
N VAL A 24 4.11 7.46 -21.16
CA VAL A 24 4.25 8.50 -22.20
C VAL A 24 5.73 8.81 -22.46
N LEU A 25 6.54 8.82 -21.39
CA LEU A 25 7.98 9.11 -21.46
C LEU A 25 8.85 7.86 -21.66
N HIS A 26 8.26 6.73 -22.04
CA HIS A 26 8.98 5.46 -22.18
C HIS A 26 10.13 5.55 -23.19
N GLN A 27 11.33 5.15 -22.77
CA GLN A 27 12.52 5.08 -23.60
C GLN A 27 12.94 3.62 -23.86
N PRO A 28 13.11 3.20 -25.14
CA PRO A 28 13.38 1.80 -25.48
C PRO A 28 14.81 1.30 -25.18
N HIS A 29 15.78 2.17 -24.84
CA HIS A 29 17.20 1.79 -24.65
C HIS A 29 17.65 1.65 -23.18
N THR A 30 16.73 1.43 -22.24
CA THR A 30 17.02 1.38 -20.80
C THR A 30 17.68 0.09 -20.29
N ASP A 31 17.90 -0.94 -21.12
CA ASP A 31 18.51 -2.20 -20.65
C ASP A 31 19.93 -2.03 -20.08
N LYS A 32 20.67 -1.00 -20.50
CA LYS A 32 21.99 -0.66 -19.91
C LYS A 32 21.92 -0.10 -18.48
N ARG A 33 20.73 0.26 -17.99
CA ARG A 33 20.52 0.85 -16.65
C ARG A 33 20.15 -0.18 -15.58
N LYS A 34 19.92 -1.45 -15.96
CA LYS A 34 19.60 -2.54 -15.02
C LYS A 34 20.75 -2.83 -14.05
N GLU A 35 22.00 -2.76 -14.51
CA GLU A 35 23.18 -2.99 -13.66
C GLU A 35 23.41 -1.88 -12.62
N GLN A 36 22.84 -0.69 -12.81
CA GLN A 36 22.96 0.44 -11.85
C GLN A 36 21.82 0.50 -10.81
N ARG A 37 20.83 -0.39 -10.91
CA ARG A 37 19.66 -0.40 -10.01
C ARG A 37 19.83 -1.30 -8.79
N ASP A 38 20.89 -2.08 -8.73
CA ASP A 38 21.16 -2.91 -7.56
C ASP A 38 21.65 -2.01 -6.43
N GLY A 39 20.75 -1.75 -5.48
CA GLY A 39 20.96 -0.77 -4.43
C GLY A 39 22.03 -1.27 -3.47
N GLY A 40 23.19 -0.61 -3.44
CA GLY A 40 24.22 -0.95 -2.45
C GLY A 40 23.68 -0.78 -1.01
N GLN A 41 24.29 -1.47 -0.05
CA GLN A 41 23.88 -1.51 1.36
C GLN A 41 23.50 -0.15 1.98
N GLN A 42 24.21 0.93 1.62
CA GLN A 42 23.90 2.27 2.09
C GLN A 42 22.52 2.78 1.60
N GLN A 43 22.15 2.49 0.35
CA GLN A 43 20.85 2.88 -0.21
C GLN A 43 19.71 2.12 0.47
N GLU A 44 19.90 0.82 0.74
CA GLU A 44 18.93 0.01 1.49
C GLU A 44 18.72 0.53 2.92
N LEU A 45 19.80 0.95 3.60
CA LEU A 45 19.71 1.57 4.93
C LEU A 45 18.91 2.88 4.90
N PHE A 46 19.13 3.75 3.90
CA PHE A 46 18.33 4.97 3.75
C PHE A 46 16.87 4.66 3.43
N ALA A 47 16.60 3.67 2.57
CA ALA A 47 15.24 3.21 2.28
C ALA A 47 14.55 2.67 3.55
N MET A 48 15.29 1.98 4.42
CA MET A 48 14.78 1.51 5.71
C MET A 48 14.40 2.64 6.65
N VAL A 49 15.25 3.66 6.79
CA VAL A 49 14.95 4.84 7.61
C VAL A 49 13.69 5.54 7.12
N GLY A 50 13.55 5.70 5.80
CA GLY A 50 12.34 6.23 5.18
C GLY A 50 11.11 5.37 5.49
N THR A 51 11.21 4.05 5.32
CA THR A 51 10.14 3.10 5.58
C THR A 51 9.68 3.14 7.04
N ILE A 52 10.60 3.13 8.00
CA ILE A 52 10.27 3.18 9.43
C ILE A 52 9.59 4.51 9.78
N SER A 53 10.10 5.63 9.24
CA SER A 53 9.50 6.95 9.47
C SER A 53 8.07 7.00 8.94
N LEU A 54 7.87 6.52 7.71
CA LEU A 54 6.55 6.39 7.11
C LEU A 54 5.64 5.50 7.97
N TRP A 55 6.10 4.33 8.39
CA TRP A 55 5.33 3.37 9.18
C TRP A 55 4.84 3.96 10.51
N ILE A 56 5.72 4.66 11.24
CA ILE A 56 5.39 5.26 12.54
C ILE A 56 4.38 6.40 12.40
N PHE A 57 4.54 7.25 11.38
CA PHE A 57 3.73 8.47 11.22
C PHE A 57 2.48 8.28 10.34
N TRP A 58 2.33 7.15 9.64
CA TRP A 58 1.18 6.92 8.76
C TRP A 58 -0.18 6.99 9.45
N PRO A 59 -0.36 6.47 10.68
CA PRO A 59 -1.63 6.59 11.40
C PRO A 59 -2.03 8.05 11.66
N SER A 60 -1.07 8.95 11.83
CA SER A 60 -1.33 10.39 11.90
C SER A 60 -1.73 10.97 10.54
N PHE A 61 -1.09 10.51 9.45
CA PHE A 61 -1.47 10.92 8.10
C PHE A 61 -2.91 10.53 7.77
N THR A 62 -3.33 9.32 8.12
CA THR A 62 -4.69 8.83 7.84
C THR A 62 -5.75 9.45 8.74
N SER A 63 -5.39 9.88 9.95
CA SER A 63 -6.33 10.48 10.90
C SER A 63 -6.47 12.00 10.79
N ALA A 64 -5.47 12.70 10.21
CA ALA A 64 -5.36 14.16 10.21
C ALA A 64 -6.57 14.93 9.66
N THR A 65 -7.32 14.33 8.73
CA THR A 65 -8.49 14.96 8.09
C THR A 65 -9.80 14.19 8.35
N THR A 66 -9.82 13.32 9.36
CA THR A 66 -11.02 12.58 9.74
C THR A 66 -12.09 13.54 10.25
N VAL A 67 -13.33 13.36 9.80
CA VAL A 67 -14.45 14.23 10.17
C VAL A 67 -15.19 13.58 11.35
N GLY A 68 -15.09 14.21 12.52
CA GLY A 68 -15.74 13.76 13.75
C GLY A 68 -14.74 13.15 14.74
N HIS A 69 -14.77 13.67 15.98
CA HIS A 69 -13.83 13.30 17.04
C HIS A 69 -13.83 11.79 17.38
N ASN A 70 -14.93 11.11 17.06
CA ASN A 70 -15.12 9.69 17.32
C ASN A 70 -14.50 8.77 16.25
N ALA A 71 -14.17 9.30 15.06
CA ALA A 71 -13.64 8.52 13.94
C ALA A 71 -12.10 8.47 13.93
N GLU A 72 -11.45 9.52 14.43
CA GLU A 72 -9.99 9.66 14.51
C GLU A 72 -9.30 8.46 15.20
N PRO A 73 -9.75 7.99 16.39
CA PRO A 73 -9.08 6.86 17.06
C PRO A 73 -9.16 5.56 16.26
N TRP A 74 -10.25 5.36 15.51
CA TRP A 74 -10.42 4.19 14.65
C TRP A 74 -9.52 4.26 13.41
N ALA A 75 -9.39 5.44 12.80
CA ALA A 75 -8.45 5.64 11.71
C ALA A 75 -7.01 5.30 12.13
N VAL A 76 -6.59 5.78 13.30
CA VAL A 76 -5.26 5.48 13.86
C VAL A 76 -5.10 3.98 14.12
N LEU A 77 -6.04 3.38 14.87
CA LEU A 77 -5.95 1.98 15.30
C LEU A 77 -5.99 1.00 14.12
N ASN A 78 -6.92 1.20 13.18
CA ASN A 78 -7.05 0.35 12.00
C ASN A 78 -5.85 0.50 11.08
N THR A 79 -5.27 1.70 10.94
CA THR A 79 -4.03 1.89 10.19
C THR A 79 -2.88 1.09 10.82
N TYR A 80 -2.69 1.16 12.14
CA TYR A 80 -1.66 0.35 12.83
C TYR A 80 -1.86 -1.15 12.63
N PHE A 81 -3.09 -1.66 12.78
CA PHE A 81 -3.36 -3.09 12.60
C PHE A 81 -3.13 -3.56 11.16
N SER A 82 -3.57 -2.77 10.18
CA SER A 82 -3.35 -3.09 8.76
C SER A 82 -1.87 -3.08 8.40
N LEU A 83 -1.13 -2.06 8.86
CA LEU A 83 0.32 -1.97 8.71
C LEU A 83 1.02 -3.21 9.27
N ALA A 84 0.73 -3.57 10.52
CA ALA A 84 1.34 -4.73 11.17
C ALA A 84 0.99 -6.06 10.46
N ALA A 85 -0.28 -6.24 10.10
CA ALA A 85 -0.75 -7.41 9.37
C ALA A 85 -0.09 -7.54 7.98
N SER A 86 0.04 -6.44 7.24
CA SER A 86 0.66 -6.41 5.92
C SER A 86 2.15 -6.75 5.97
N THR A 87 2.87 -6.18 6.94
CA THR A 87 4.28 -6.52 7.20
C THR A 87 4.44 -8.00 7.53
N LEU A 88 3.61 -8.53 8.44
CA LEU A 88 3.71 -9.93 8.87
C LEU A 88 3.35 -10.90 7.75
N ALA A 89 2.30 -10.61 6.98
CA ALA A 89 1.91 -11.43 5.82
C ALA A 89 3.08 -11.61 4.87
N THR A 90 3.76 -10.51 4.53
CA THR A 90 4.89 -10.54 3.61
C THR A 90 6.10 -11.20 4.22
N PHE A 91 6.40 -10.93 5.48
CA PHE A 91 7.52 -11.57 6.16
C PHE A 91 7.39 -13.10 6.18
N VAL A 92 6.18 -13.61 6.45
CA VAL A 92 5.90 -15.05 6.52
C VAL A 92 5.79 -15.69 5.12
N LEU A 93 5.19 -14.99 4.15
CA LEU A 93 4.87 -15.57 2.84
C LEU A 93 5.91 -15.29 1.77
N SER A 94 6.77 -14.28 1.93
CA SER A 94 7.84 -13.98 0.97
C SER A 94 8.76 -15.18 0.73
N PRO A 95 9.18 -15.99 1.73
CA PRO A 95 9.95 -17.21 1.50
C PRO A 95 9.18 -18.33 0.77
N VAL A 96 7.84 -18.33 0.84
CA VAL A 96 6.99 -19.30 0.15
C VAL A 96 6.74 -18.88 -1.30
N LEU A 97 6.66 -17.57 -1.53
CA LEU A 97 6.39 -16.96 -2.83
C LEU A 97 7.67 -16.68 -3.65
N SER A 98 8.84 -16.82 -3.05
CA SER A 98 10.15 -16.63 -3.70
C SER A 98 10.87 -17.97 -3.80
N GLU A 99 11.75 -18.10 -4.80
CA GLU A 99 12.64 -19.28 -4.89
C GLU A 99 13.74 -19.26 -3.82
N GLU A 100 13.94 -18.11 -3.17
CA GLU A 100 14.86 -17.89 -2.07
C GLU A 100 14.20 -18.15 -0.72
N SER A 101 14.94 -18.80 0.19
CA SER A 101 14.46 -19.14 1.54
C SER A 101 14.42 -17.96 2.52
N THR A 102 14.92 -16.79 2.11
CA THR A 102 14.98 -15.58 2.94
C THR A 102 14.10 -14.47 2.37
N PRO A 103 13.34 -13.74 3.21
CA PRO A 103 12.51 -12.65 2.74
C PRO A 103 13.37 -11.48 2.25
N GLN A 104 13.02 -10.92 1.09
CA GLN A 104 13.74 -9.78 0.52
C GLN A 104 13.34 -8.49 1.22
N MET A 105 14.32 -7.68 1.64
CA MET A 105 14.06 -6.49 2.46
C MET A 105 13.18 -5.47 1.74
N VAL A 106 13.40 -5.27 0.45
CA VAL A 106 12.56 -4.42 -0.40
C VAL A 106 11.08 -4.83 -0.36
N GLN A 107 10.79 -6.13 -0.41
CA GLN A 107 9.41 -6.61 -0.36
C GLN A 107 8.76 -6.32 0.99
N ILE A 108 9.51 -6.46 2.09
CA ILE A 108 9.02 -6.10 3.43
C ILE A 108 8.73 -4.60 3.47
N GLN A 109 9.66 -3.75 3.04
CA GLN A 109 9.49 -2.29 3.00
C GLN A 109 8.21 -1.91 2.25
N ASP A 110 8.08 -2.42 1.02
CA ASP A 110 6.96 -2.13 0.12
C ASP A 110 5.62 -2.63 0.67
N ALA A 111 5.58 -3.83 1.24
CA ALA A 111 4.38 -4.38 1.85
C ALA A 111 3.95 -3.63 3.10
N THR A 112 4.89 -3.13 3.91
CA THR A 112 4.52 -2.32 5.06
C THR A 112 3.71 -1.09 4.62
N LEU A 113 4.07 -0.47 3.50
CA LEU A 113 3.39 0.72 2.95
C LEU A 113 2.07 0.38 2.26
N ALA A 114 1.93 -0.81 1.68
CA ALA A 114 0.69 -1.26 1.05
C ALA A 114 -0.49 -1.36 2.05
N GLY A 115 -0.25 -1.86 3.26
CA GLY A 115 -1.27 -1.92 4.33
C GLY A 115 -1.79 -0.53 4.73
N ALA A 116 -0.93 0.47 4.62
CA ALA A 116 -1.25 1.86 4.88
C ALA A 116 -2.19 2.43 3.81
N ALA A 117 -1.88 2.20 2.53
CA ALA A 117 -2.67 2.67 1.40
C ALA A 117 -4.10 2.08 1.39
N VAL A 118 -4.30 0.85 1.88
CA VAL A 118 -5.64 0.21 2.01
C VAL A 118 -6.49 0.88 3.10
N MET A 119 -5.87 1.39 4.17
CA MET A 119 -6.60 2.03 5.28
C MET A 119 -6.90 3.50 5.05
N GLY A 120 -6.47 4.08 3.93
CA GLY A 120 -6.72 5.49 3.63
C GLY A 120 -8.21 5.88 3.66
N MET A 121 -9.05 5.13 2.97
CA MET A 121 -10.51 5.33 2.99
C MET A 121 -11.19 4.52 4.09
N ALA A 122 -10.85 3.23 4.19
CA ALA A 122 -11.56 2.29 5.06
C ALA A 122 -11.23 2.48 6.56
N GLY A 123 -10.11 3.11 6.90
CA GLY A 123 -9.56 3.14 8.26
C GLY A 123 -10.49 3.82 9.26
N GLU A 124 -11.08 4.96 8.93
CA GLU A 124 -12.03 5.66 9.82
C GLU A 124 -13.40 4.95 9.90
N MET A 125 -13.73 4.18 8.87
CA MET A 125 -15.03 3.55 8.70
C MET A 125 -15.13 2.23 9.45
N LEU A 126 -14.05 1.47 9.59
CA LEU A 126 -14.09 0.17 10.27
C LEU A 126 -14.28 0.34 11.80
N VAL A 127 -15.40 -0.18 12.31
CA VAL A 127 -15.75 -0.18 13.76
C VAL A 127 -15.18 -1.38 14.53
N THR A 128 -14.43 -2.27 13.85
CA THR A 128 -13.75 -3.40 14.49
C THR A 128 -12.37 -3.61 13.87
N PRO A 129 -11.36 -4.06 14.65
CA PRO A 129 -9.99 -4.19 14.17
C PRO A 129 -9.79 -5.36 13.20
N PHE A 130 -10.68 -6.36 13.21
CA PHE A 130 -10.55 -7.55 12.36
C PHE A 130 -10.62 -7.23 10.88
N GLY A 131 -11.46 -6.26 10.48
CA GLY A 131 -11.52 -5.80 9.09
C GLY A 131 -10.17 -5.23 8.62
N ALA A 132 -9.51 -4.45 9.49
CA ALA A 132 -8.21 -3.86 9.21
C ALA A 132 -7.09 -4.92 9.15
N LEU A 133 -7.11 -5.90 10.06
CA LEU A 133 -6.16 -7.02 10.03
C LEU A 133 -6.29 -7.84 8.75
N ILE A 134 -7.51 -8.22 8.36
CA ILE A 134 -7.75 -9.01 7.13
C ILE A 134 -7.35 -8.19 5.89
N ALA A 135 -7.76 -6.93 5.81
CA ALA A 135 -7.41 -6.06 4.69
C ALA A 135 -5.90 -5.84 4.59
N GLY A 136 -5.21 -5.66 5.73
CA GLY A 136 -3.75 -5.55 5.80
C GLY A 136 -3.05 -6.84 5.37
N LEU A 137 -3.50 -8.02 5.83
CA LEU A 137 -2.98 -9.30 5.38
C LEU A 137 -3.06 -9.43 3.86
N LEU A 138 -4.23 -9.12 3.27
CA LEU A 138 -4.43 -9.15 1.82
C LEU A 138 -3.56 -8.13 1.10
N ALA A 139 -3.41 -6.92 1.65
CA ALA A 139 -2.55 -5.87 1.11
C ALA A 139 -1.08 -6.32 1.04
N GLY A 140 -0.60 -7.03 2.07
CA GLY A 140 0.77 -7.54 2.13
C GLY A 140 1.09 -8.55 1.03
N LEU A 141 0.09 -9.26 0.51
CA LEU A 141 0.31 -10.17 -0.62
C LEU A 141 0.51 -9.44 -1.95
N ILE A 142 0.04 -8.20 -2.06
CA ILE A 142 0.02 -7.47 -3.33
C ILE A 142 1.44 -7.14 -3.81
N PRO A 143 2.35 -6.55 -3.01
CA PRO A 143 3.70 -6.28 -3.48
C PRO A 143 4.48 -7.51 -3.98
N PRO A 144 4.65 -8.61 -3.20
CA PRO A 144 5.43 -9.75 -3.68
C PRO A 144 4.84 -10.39 -4.94
N LEU A 145 3.51 -10.52 -5.04
CA LEU A 145 2.86 -11.04 -6.26
C LEU A 145 2.93 -10.05 -7.42
N GLY A 146 2.77 -8.76 -7.14
CA GLY A 146 2.83 -7.68 -8.11
C GLY A 146 4.20 -7.54 -8.74
N PHE A 147 5.27 -7.56 -7.95
CA PHE A 147 6.64 -7.56 -8.46
C PHE A 147 6.96 -8.80 -9.27
N ARG A 148 6.45 -9.98 -8.88
CA ARG A 148 6.68 -11.24 -9.59
C ARG A 148 5.93 -11.33 -10.92
N PHE A 149 4.67 -10.92 -10.97
CA PHE A 149 3.80 -11.20 -12.12
C PHE A 149 3.37 -9.94 -12.88
N LEU A 150 3.10 -8.83 -12.19
CA LEU A 150 2.54 -7.62 -12.80
C LEU A 150 3.62 -6.68 -13.33
N SER A 151 4.67 -6.40 -12.56
CA SER A 151 5.76 -5.51 -12.97
C SER A 151 6.44 -5.94 -14.28
N PRO A 152 6.74 -7.25 -14.51
CA PRO A 152 7.28 -7.70 -15.79
C PRO A 152 6.31 -7.50 -16.95
N THR A 153 5.00 -7.67 -16.70
CA THR A 153 3.95 -7.47 -17.69
C THR A 153 3.80 -5.98 -18.05
N LEU A 154 3.78 -5.10 -17.05
CA LEU A 154 3.78 -3.64 -17.25
C LEU A 154 4.98 -3.20 -18.10
N CYS A 155 6.17 -3.70 -17.78
CA CYS A 155 7.38 -3.35 -18.50
C CYS A 155 7.39 -3.88 -19.94
N SER A 156 7.15 -5.18 -20.13
CA SER A 156 7.34 -5.85 -21.44
C SER A 156 6.16 -5.68 -22.40
N ARG A 157 4.92 -5.74 -21.90
CA ARG A 157 3.71 -5.70 -22.74
C ARG A 157 3.15 -4.30 -22.81
N LEU A 158 3.12 -3.61 -21.68
CA LEU A 158 2.56 -2.27 -21.61
C LEU A 158 3.61 -1.19 -21.82
N LYS A 159 4.92 -1.48 -21.91
CA LYS A 159 5.97 -0.46 -22.06
C LYS A 159 5.91 0.63 -20.97
N THR A 160 5.52 0.25 -19.75
CA THR A 160 5.45 1.15 -18.59
C THR A 160 6.58 0.78 -17.62
N GLN A 161 7.46 1.74 -17.32
CA GLN A 161 8.55 1.52 -16.37
C GLN A 161 8.14 1.95 -14.97
N ASP A 162 7.77 1.00 -14.13
CA ASP A 162 7.47 1.26 -12.73
C ASP A 162 8.74 1.04 -11.89
N THR A 163 9.48 2.12 -11.63
CA THR A 163 10.80 2.04 -10.97
C THR A 163 10.71 1.61 -9.52
N CYS A 164 9.71 2.12 -8.79
CA CYS A 164 9.53 1.85 -7.37
C CYS A 164 8.36 0.89 -7.11
N GLY A 165 7.76 0.30 -8.16
CA GLY A 165 6.59 -0.58 -7.99
C GLY A 165 5.36 0.15 -7.43
N VAL A 166 5.17 1.44 -7.74
CA VAL A 166 4.04 2.23 -7.20
C VAL A 166 2.68 1.64 -7.58
N HIS A 167 2.60 0.86 -8.67
CA HIS A 167 1.41 0.10 -9.00
C HIS A 167 1.05 -0.91 -7.90
N ASN A 168 2.05 -1.63 -7.38
CA ASN A 168 1.88 -2.72 -6.43
C ASN A 168 1.73 -2.21 -4.99
N ILE A 169 2.31 -1.05 -4.68
CA ILE A 169 2.36 -0.48 -3.31
C ILE A 169 1.24 0.53 -3.07
N HIS A 170 0.90 1.33 -4.09
CA HIS A 170 -0.09 2.41 -3.96
C HIS A 170 -1.31 2.18 -4.84
N GLY A 171 -1.13 1.75 -6.10
CA GLY A 171 -2.22 1.61 -7.06
C GLY A 171 -3.24 0.55 -6.67
N LEU A 172 -2.82 -0.72 -6.64
CA LEU A 172 -3.69 -1.84 -6.28
C LEU A 172 -4.16 -1.77 -4.81
N PRO A 173 -3.30 -1.48 -3.82
CA PRO A 173 -3.74 -1.31 -2.44
C PRO A 173 -4.71 -0.13 -2.27
N GLY A 174 -4.47 0.99 -2.96
CA GLY A 174 -5.39 2.14 -2.94
C GLY A 174 -6.77 1.81 -3.54
N ILE A 175 -6.83 1.05 -4.64
CA ILE A 175 -8.10 0.58 -5.20
C ILE A 175 -8.82 -0.33 -4.19
N LEU A 176 -8.09 -1.28 -3.58
CA LEU A 176 -8.67 -2.19 -2.59
C LEU A 176 -9.24 -1.41 -1.39
N GLY A 177 -8.50 -0.44 -0.86
CA GLY A 177 -8.96 0.44 0.21
C GLY A 177 -10.19 1.25 -0.16
N SER A 178 -10.24 1.77 -1.39
CA SER A 178 -11.38 2.54 -1.91
C SER A 178 -12.64 1.69 -2.06
N LEU A 179 -12.49 0.45 -2.56
CA LEU A 179 -13.59 -0.51 -2.68
C LEU A 179 -14.10 -0.93 -1.30
N LEU A 180 -13.18 -1.20 -0.37
CA LEU A 180 -13.53 -1.56 1.01
C LEU A 180 -14.28 -0.42 1.71
N GLY A 181 -13.77 0.81 1.62
CA GLY A 181 -14.44 1.98 2.19
C GLY A 181 -15.83 2.21 1.59
N THR A 182 -15.96 2.07 0.27
CA THR A 182 -17.26 2.14 -0.42
C THR A 182 -18.23 1.07 0.07
N LEU A 183 -17.76 -0.17 0.23
CA LEU A 183 -18.57 -1.28 0.75
C LEU A 183 -19.03 -1.03 2.19
N VAL A 184 -18.11 -0.60 3.07
CA VAL A 184 -18.44 -0.31 4.48
C VAL A 184 -19.44 0.84 4.56
N ALA A 185 -19.26 1.90 3.75
CA ALA A 185 -20.21 3.00 3.67
C ALA A 185 -21.60 2.55 3.20
N ALA A 186 -21.67 1.66 2.20
CA ALA A 186 -22.93 1.14 1.68
C ALA A 186 -23.66 0.22 2.68
N LEU A 187 -22.91 -0.45 3.57
CA LEU A 187 -23.45 -1.36 4.60
C LEU A 187 -23.64 -0.70 5.97
N ALA A 188 -23.39 0.61 6.09
CA ALA A 188 -23.49 1.32 7.37
C ALA A 188 -24.93 1.32 7.89
N THR A 189 -25.12 0.87 9.14
CA THR A 189 -26.42 0.86 9.83
C THR A 189 -26.42 1.80 11.03
N ALA A 190 -27.59 2.29 11.42
CA ALA A 190 -27.75 3.13 12.61
C ALA A 190 -27.32 2.42 13.90
N ASP A 191 -27.50 1.10 13.99
CA ASP A 191 -27.06 0.34 15.18
C ASP A 191 -25.53 0.29 15.31
N ALA A 192 -24.82 0.23 14.19
CA ALA A 192 -23.35 0.17 14.17
C ALA A 192 -22.69 1.56 14.21
N TYR A 193 -23.35 2.60 13.68
CA TYR A 193 -22.74 3.92 13.47
C TYR A 193 -23.54 5.10 14.06
N GLY A 194 -24.75 4.90 14.56
CA GLY A 194 -25.67 5.98 14.96
C GLY A 194 -25.25 6.78 16.20
N GLY A 195 -24.23 6.33 16.92
CA GLY A 195 -23.61 7.07 18.03
C GLY A 195 -22.33 7.84 17.64
N ARG A 196 -21.98 7.86 16.34
CA ARG A 196 -20.79 8.57 15.84
C ARG A 196 -21.12 9.95 15.31
#